data_AF-A0A0M9WL63-F1
#
_entry.id   AF-A0A0M9WL63-F1
#
_cell.length_a   1.000
_cell.length_b   1.000
_cell.length_c   1.000
_cell.angle_alpha   90.00
_cell.angle_beta   90.00
_cell.angle_gamma   90.00
#
_symmetry.space_group_name_H-M   'P 1'
#
loop_
_entity.id
_entity.type
_entity.pdbx_description
1 polymer ?
#
loop_
_entity_poly.entity_id
_entity_poly.type
_entity_poly.pdbx_seq_one_letter_code
_entity_poly.pdbx_strand_id
1 'polypeptide(L)'
;GIAVLERTVTALRGAGTLVLADAKRGDIGSTMDAYARTWLTDASPLGSDAVTVSPYLGFGALEPALRLAVDGRGVFVLAATSNPEGAQVQQARTADGRSVAQVMVDEAAARNAGADTLGSVGVVVGATLTRAPDLSALHGPILMPGVGAQGGTAEDVRRLAGERLDAVVPNVSREVLRAGPTAAALRDAVSRTVDSFAFLRA
;
A
#
# COMPACT_ATOMS: atom_id res chain seq x y z
N GLY A 1 -20.99 -10.69 -4.02
CA GLY A 1 -19.81 -9.99 -3.48
C GLY A 1 -18.57 -10.36 -4.27
N ILE A 2 -17.96 -11.51 -3.95
CA ILE A 2 -16.69 -11.95 -4.58
C ILE A 2 -16.75 -12.02 -6.10
N ALA A 3 -17.79 -12.59 -6.69
CA ALA A 3 -17.94 -12.63 -8.16
C ALA A 3 -17.97 -11.22 -8.83
N VAL A 4 -18.43 -10.19 -8.11
CA VAL A 4 -18.36 -8.81 -8.60
C VAL A 4 -16.93 -8.30 -8.52
N LEU A 5 -16.22 -8.58 -7.43
CA LEU A 5 -14.81 -8.21 -7.26
C LEU A 5 -13.93 -8.83 -8.35
N GLU A 6 -14.09 -10.13 -8.63
CA GLU A 6 -13.38 -10.83 -9.71
C GLU A 6 -13.55 -10.14 -11.07
N ARG A 7 -14.80 -9.81 -11.43
CA ARG A 7 -15.09 -9.08 -12.67
C ARG A 7 -14.49 -7.68 -12.68
N THR A 8 -14.53 -6.98 -11.55
CA THR A 8 -13.93 -5.63 -11.42
C THR A 8 -12.41 -5.67 -11.60
N VAL A 9 -11.72 -6.58 -10.92
CA VAL A 9 -10.26 -6.76 -11.04
C VAL A 9 -9.90 -7.08 -12.49
N THR A 10 -10.59 -8.05 -13.08
CA THR A 10 -10.37 -8.47 -14.48
C THR A 10 -10.57 -7.31 -15.45
N ALA A 11 -11.67 -6.55 -15.30
CA ALA A 11 -11.98 -5.42 -16.19
C ALA A 11 -10.95 -4.28 -16.07
N LEU A 12 -10.51 -3.94 -14.85
CA LEU A 12 -9.53 -2.89 -14.62
C LEU A 12 -8.15 -3.26 -15.19
N ARG A 13 -7.66 -4.47 -14.90
CA ARG A 13 -6.37 -4.95 -15.44
C ARG A 13 -6.41 -5.09 -16.96
N GLY A 14 -7.52 -5.60 -17.51
CA GLY A 14 -7.73 -5.69 -18.96
C GLY A 14 -7.75 -4.33 -19.67
N ALA A 15 -8.07 -3.25 -18.94
CA ALA A 15 -7.99 -1.87 -19.43
C ALA A 15 -6.61 -1.21 -19.19
N GLY A 16 -5.61 -1.97 -18.72
CA GLY A 16 -4.27 -1.46 -18.42
C GLY A 16 -4.16 -0.68 -17.10
N THR A 17 -5.14 -0.77 -16.21
CA THR A 17 -5.09 -0.13 -14.89
C THR A 17 -4.43 -1.06 -13.87
N LEU A 18 -3.43 -0.56 -13.14
CA LEU A 18 -2.85 -1.29 -12.02
C LEU A 18 -3.89 -1.45 -10.89
N VAL A 19 -3.98 -2.66 -10.35
CA VAL A 19 -4.91 -3.03 -9.29
C VAL A 19 -4.14 -3.44 -8.04
N LEU A 20 -4.40 -2.73 -6.95
CA LEU A 20 -3.94 -3.06 -5.61
C LEU A 20 -5.13 -3.59 -4.80
N ALA A 21 -5.08 -4.86 -4.43
CA ALA A 21 -6.07 -5.49 -3.56
C ALA A 21 -5.81 -5.14 -2.09
N ASP A 22 -6.64 -4.27 -1.50
CA ASP A 22 -6.54 -3.96 -0.07
C ASP A 22 -7.20 -5.05 0.80
N ALA A 23 -6.53 -6.21 0.91
CA ALA A 23 -7.04 -7.41 1.58
C ALA A 23 -6.49 -7.63 3.01
N LYS A 24 -5.39 -6.95 3.38
CA LYS A 24 -4.73 -7.02 4.70
C LYS A 24 -4.52 -8.44 5.23
N ARG A 25 -4.18 -9.39 4.35
CA ARG A 25 -4.04 -10.81 4.72
C ARG A 25 -2.75 -11.05 5.50
N GLY A 26 -2.78 -12.00 6.43
CA GLY A 26 -1.62 -12.43 7.19
C GLY A 26 -1.91 -13.78 7.82
N ASP A 27 -1.06 -14.75 7.57
CA ASP A 27 -1.13 -16.12 8.09
C ASP A 27 0.28 -16.74 8.07
N ILE A 28 0.40 -18.03 8.36
CA ILE A 28 1.67 -18.77 8.30
C ILE A 28 1.65 -19.87 7.22
N GLY A 29 2.83 -20.25 6.74
CA GLY A 29 3.05 -21.44 5.94
C GLY A 29 2.11 -21.57 4.72
N SER A 30 1.48 -22.73 4.59
CA SER A 30 0.61 -23.07 3.44
C SER A 30 -0.63 -22.17 3.33
N THR A 31 -1.14 -21.63 4.44
CA THR A 31 -2.28 -20.71 4.41
C THR A 31 -1.87 -19.35 3.83
N MET A 32 -0.70 -18.83 4.23
CA MET A 32 -0.18 -17.59 3.65
C MET A 32 0.12 -17.76 2.16
N ASP A 33 0.64 -18.92 1.76
CA ASP A 33 0.88 -19.30 0.37
C ASP A 33 -0.41 -19.40 -0.45
N ALA A 34 -1.51 -19.89 0.13
CA ALA A 34 -2.84 -19.86 -0.50
C ALA A 34 -3.35 -18.42 -0.71
N TYR A 35 -3.18 -17.53 0.28
CA TYR A 35 -3.51 -16.11 0.11
C TYR A 35 -2.64 -15.44 -0.96
N ALA A 36 -1.33 -15.70 -0.95
CA ALA A 36 -0.39 -15.17 -1.92
C ALA A 36 -0.79 -15.55 -3.34
N ARG A 37 -1.06 -16.84 -3.61
CA ARG A 37 -1.56 -17.28 -4.92
C ARG A 37 -2.89 -16.65 -5.31
N THR A 38 -3.81 -16.49 -4.36
CA THR A 38 -5.13 -15.89 -4.62
C THR A 38 -5.01 -14.47 -5.15
N TRP A 39 -4.07 -13.67 -4.61
CA TRP A 39 -3.97 -12.25 -4.94
C TRP A 39 -2.85 -11.88 -5.91
N LEU A 40 -1.79 -12.68 -6.04
CA LEU A 40 -0.59 -12.32 -6.80
C LEU A 40 -0.31 -13.21 -8.02
N THR A 41 -1.26 -14.08 -8.41
CA THR A 41 -1.10 -14.93 -9.59
C THR A 41 -2.28 -14.82 -10.53
N ASP A 42 -2.03 -14.96 -11.84
CA ASP A 42 -3.08 -14.96 -12.87
C ASP A 42 -3.89 -16.26 -12.91
N ALA A 43 -3.49 -17.28 -12.14
CA ALA A 43 -4.29 -18.49 -11.95
C ALA A 43 -5.57 -18.23 -11.14
N SER A 44 -5.66 -17.08 -10.46
CA SER A 44 -6.81 -16.65 -9.67
C SER A 44 -7.55 -15.50 -10.37
N PRO A 45 -8.90 -15.50 -10.39
CA PRO A 45 -9.69 -14.37 -10.90
C PRO A 45 -9.58 -13.11 -10.02
N LEU A 46 -8.96 -13.24 -8.84
CA LEU A 46 -8.61 -12.12 -7.94
C LEU A 46 -7.15 -11.65 -8.11
N GLY A 47 -6.40 -12.24 -9.06
CA GLY A 47 -5.02 -11.88 -9.36
C GLY A 47 -4.87 -10.39 -9.66
N SER A 48 -4.14 -9.70 -8.79
CA SER A 48 -3.93 -8.26 -8.73
C SER A 48 -2.45 -7.93 -8.87
N ASP A 49 -2.13 -6.70 -9.21
CA ASP A 49 -0.73 -6.25 -9.39
C ASP A 49 -0.06 -6.02 -8.03
N ALA A 50 -0.84 -5.72 -6.98
CA ALA A 50 -0.33 -5.76 -5.61
C ALA A 50 -1.41 -6.15 -4.59
N VAL A 51 -0.99 -6.51 -3.37
CA VAL A 51 -1.90 -6.81 -2.25
C VAL A 51 -1.38 -6.22 -0.94
N THR A 52 -2.29 -5.74 -0.08
CA THR A 52 -1.91 -5.37 1.30
C THR A 52 -1.84 -6.60 2.20
N VAL A 53 -0.83 -6.65 3.08
CA VAL A 53 -0.61 -7.76 4.02
C VAL A 53 -0.38 -7.24 5.44
N SER A 54 -0.85 -8.00 6.42
CA SER A 54 -0.72 -7.70 7.85
C SER A 54 0.43 -8.52 8.45
N PRO A 55 1.49 -7.88 8.97
CA PRO A 55 2.67 -8.57 9.51
C PRO A 55 2.53 -8.94 11.00
N TYR A 56 1.30 -9.04 11.53
CA TYR A 56 1.08 -9.30 12.97
C TYR A 56 1.76 -10.60 13.45
N LEU A 57 1.84 -11.61 12.58
CA LEU A 57 2.50 -12.90 12.86
C LEU A 57 4.02 -12.86 12.62
N GLY A 58 4.59 -11.67 12.40
CA GLY A 58 5.98 -11.43 12.04
C GLY A 58 6.16 -11.22 10.53
N PHE A 59 7.13 -10.38 10.15
CA PHE A 59 7.42 -10.06 8.75
C PHE A 59 7.78 -11.32 7.94
N GLY A 60 8.60 -12.21 8.53
CA GLY A 60 9.01 -13.47 7.89
C GLY A 60 7.84 -14.43 7.58
N ALA A 61 6.71 -14.35 8.29
CA ALA A 61 5.53 -15.15 7.98
C ALA A 61 4.95 -14.82 6.59
N LEU A 62 5.25 -13.63 6.07
CA LEU A 62 4.80 -13.14 4.77
C LEU A 62 5.63 -13.66 3.59
N GLU A 63 6.69 -14.46 3.83
CA GLU A 63 7.58 -14.97 2.79
C GLU A 63 6.85 -15.50 1.54
N PRO A 64 5.76 -16.30 1.65
CA PRO A 64 5.08 -16.78 0.45
C PRO A 64 4.54 -15.66 -0.45
N ALA A 65 4.10 -14.54 0.12
CA ALA A 65 3.67 -13.36 -0.66
C ALA A 65 4.86 -12.55 -1.16
N LEU A 66 5.90 -12.37 -0.34
CA LEU A 66 7.10 -11.60 -0.70
C LEU A 66 7.85 -12.25 -1.87
N ARG A 67 7.92 -13.58 -1.92
CA ARG A 67 8.50 -14.32 -3.07
C ARG A 67 7.73 -14.11 -4.38
N LEU A 68 6.42 -13.87 -4.30
CA LEU A 68 5.59 -13.59 -5.47
C LEU A 68 5.56 -12.10 -5.82
N ALA A 69 6.16 -11.22 -5.01
CA ALA A 69 6.24 -9.78 -5.25
C ALA A 69 7.42 -9.45 -6.19
N VAL A 70 7.41 -10.03 -7.39
CA VAL A 70 8.40 -9.85 -8.46
C VAL A 70 7.67 -9.76 -9.80
N ASP A 71 8.37 -9.47 -10.90
CA ASP A 71 7.82 -9.53 -12.27
C ASP A 71 6.49 -8.76 -12.45
N GLY A 72 6.45 -7.52 -11.94
CA GLY A 72 5.26 -6.66 -12.01
C GLY A 72 4.22 -6.91 -10.92
N ARG A 73 4.54 -7.75 -9.93
CA ARG A 73 3.75 -7.92 -8.70
C ARG A 73 4.39 -7.19 -7.53
N GLY A 74 3.55 -6.78 -6.57
CA GLY A 74 4.00 -6.10 -5.35
C GLY A 74 3.20 -6.45 -4.10
N VAL A 75 3.73 -6.08 -2.95
CA VAL A 75 3.10 -6.26 -1.64
C VAL A 75 3.19 -4.96 -0.85
N PHE A 76 2.12 -4.59 -0.14
CA PHE A 76 2.12 -3.44 0.76
C PHE A 76 1.93 -3.91 2.21
N VAL A 77 3.00 -3.86 2.98
CA VAL A 77 3.01 -4.30 4.39
C VAL A 77 2.44 -3.20 5.27
N LEU A 78 1.49 -3.54 6.15
CA LEU A 78 0.99 -2.57 7.13
C LEU A 78 2.11 -2.16 8.10
N ALA A 79 2.52 -0.90 8.08
CA ALA A 79 3.56 -0.38 8.97
C ALA A 79 2.99 0.60 10.00
N ALA A 80 2.36 1.70 9.55
CA ALA A 80 1.81 2.72 10.42
C ALA A 80 0.44 3.19 9.93
N THR A 81 -0.65 2.81 10.60
CA THR A 81 -2.02 3.20 10.23
C THR A 81 -2.50 4.34 11.12
N SER A 82 -3.46 5.12 10.62
CA SER A 82 -3.94 6.35 11.28
C SER A 82 -5.06 6.16 12.29
N ASN A 83 -5.58 4.93 12.47
CA ASN A 83 -6.61 4.68 13.47
C ASN A 83 -6.02 4.80 14.89
N PRO A 84 -6.77 5.33 15.87
CA PRO A 84 -6.27 5.55 17.23
C PRO A 84 -5.65 4.32 17.90
N GLU A 85 -6.24 3.15 17.63
CA GLU A 85 -5.83 1.86 18.23
C GLU A 85 -4.53 1.33 17.62
N GLY A 86 -4.13 1.81 16.45
CA GLY A 86 -2.92 1.36 15.75
C GLY A 86 -1.66 1.54 16.61
N ALA A 87 -1.60 2.62 17.38
CA ALA A 87 -0.47 2.93 18.26
C ALA A 87 -0.17 1.83 19.28
N GLN A 88 -1.19 1.07 19.73
CA GLN A 88 -1.03 0.00 20.73
C GLN A 88 0.03 -1.03 20.31
N VAL A 89 0.02 -1.42 19.03
CA VAL A 89 0.96 -2.41 18.49
C VAL A 89 2.09 -1.71 17.73
N GLN A 90 1.77 -0.75 16.88
CA GLN A 90 2.71 -0.17 15.93
C GLN A 90 3.79 0.69 16.60
N GLN A 91 3.50 1.27 17.77
CA GLN A 91 4.46 2.07 18.55
C GLN A 91 5.11 1.29 19.70
N ALA A 92 4.75 0.01 19.89
CA ALA A 92 5.44 -0.86 20.83
C ALA A 92 6.93 -0.95 20.46
N ARG A 93 7.80 -0.98 21.46
CA ARG A 93 9.25 -0.94 21.28
C ARG A 93 9.85 -2.34 21.34
N THR A 94 10.73 -2.65 20.40
CA THR A 94 11.59 -3.84 20.42
C THR A 94 12.72 -3.66 21.43
N ALA A 95 13.47 -4.73 21.72
CA ALA A 95 14.57 -4.71 22.68
C ALA A 95 15.70 -3.74 22.30
N ASP A 96 15.86 -3.44 21.01
CA ASP A 96 16.82 -2.46 20.47
C ASP A 96 16.24 -1.03 20.36
N GLY A 97 15.02 -0.80 20.86
CA GLY A 97 14.41 0.54 20.95
C GLY A 97 13.67 1.02 19.70
N ARG A 98 13.65 0.26 18.60
CA ARG A 98 12.83 0.59 17.42
C ARG A 98 11.34 0.37 17.70
N SER A 99 10.45 1.09 17.02
CA SER A 99 9.01 0.74 17.05
C SER A 99 8.76 -0.44 16.12
N VAL A 100 7.70 -1.22 16.40
CA VAL A 100 7.22 -2.25 15.46
C VAL A 100 7.00 -1.67 14.06
N ALA A 101 6.42 -0.47 13.96
CA ALA A 101 6.25 0.23 12.68
C ALA A 101 7.58 0.48 11.94
N GLN A 102 8.63 0.89 12.65
CA GLN A 102 9.96 1.08 12.03
C GLN A 102 10.54 -0.25 11.58
N VAL A 103 10.41 -1.31 12.37
CA VAL A 103 10.88 -2.66 11.99
C VAL A 103 10.21 -3.11 10.69
N MET A 104 8.91 -2.86 10.49
CA MET A 104 8.24 -3.23 9.24
C MET A 104 8.80 -2.48 8.02
N VAL A 105 9.19 -1.20 8.20
CA VAL A 105 9.83 -0.41 7.14
C VAL A 105 11.24 -0.91 6.86
N ASP A 106 12.03 -1.20 7.90
CA ASP A 106 13.40 -1.69 7.76
C ASP A 106 13.45 -3.06 7.06
N GLU A 107 12.52 -3.96 7.40
CA GLU A 107 12.41 -5.29 6.76
C GLU A 107 11.98 -5.17 5.29
N ALA A 108 11.06 -4.26 4.97
CA ALA A 108 10.71 -3.95 3.59
C ALA A 108 11.90 -3.36 2.82
N ALA A 109 12.67 -2.46 3.45
CA ALA A 109 13.90 -1.91 2.88
C ALA A 109 14.92 -2.99 2.53
N ALA A 110 15.13 -3.95 3.44
CA ALA A 110 16.02 -5.09 3.20
C ALA A 110 15.59 -5.93 1.98
N ARG A 111 14.27 -6.05 1.72
CA ARG A 111 13.76 -6.74 0.53
C ARG A 111 13.95 -5.98 -0.78
N ASN A 112 13.98 -4.65 -0.71
CA ASN A 112 14.21 -3.80 -1.87
C ASN A 112 15.69 -3.50 -2.12
N ALA A 113 16.59 -4.02 -1.27
CA ALA A 113 18.02 -3.81 -1.41
C ALA A 113 18.53 -4.37 -2.74
N GLY A 114 19.22 -3.54 -3.52
CA GLY A 114 19.78 -3.92 -4.83
C GLY A 114 18.79 -3.89 -6.00
N ALA A 115 17.55 -3.43 -5.81
CA ALA A 115 16.67 -3.15 -6.93
C ALA A 115 17.23 -1.99 -7.78
N ASP A 116 17.17 -2.11 -9.11
CA ASP A 116 17.63 -1.05 -10.03
C ASP A 116 16.70 0.17 -10.04
N THR A 117 15.43 -0.06 -9.73
CA THR A 117 14.37 0.95 -9.55
C THR A 117 13.72 0.75 -8.18
N LEU A 118 12.58 1.40 -7.92
CA LEU A 118 11.74 1.04 -6.77
C LEU A 118 11.48 -0.46 -6.73
N GLY A 119 11.74 -1.07 -5.58
CA GLY A 119 11.44 -2.46 -5.31
C GLY A 119 9.93 -2.69 -5.14
N SER A 120 9.55 -3.97 -5.18
CA SER A 120 8.14 -4.41 -5.17
C SER A 120 7.53 -4.54 -3.78
N VAL A 121 8.30 -4.34 -2.70
CA VAL A 121 7.81 -4.44 -1.32
C VAL A 121 7.61 -3.04 -0.76
N GLY A 122 6.36 -2.59 -0.79
CA GLY A 122 5.93 -1.32 -0.22
C GLY A 122 5.42 -1.42 1.21
N VAL A 123 5.10 -0.26 1.78
CA VAL A 123 4.49 -0.13 3.10
C VAL A 123 3.23 0.71 3.07
N VAL A 124 2.33 0.48 4.02
CA VAL A 124 1.16 1.33 4.25
C VAL A 124 1.45 2.30 5.39
N VAL A 125 1.35 3.60 5.10
CA VAL A 125 1.57 4.71 6.04
C VAL A 125 0.39 5.69 5.96
N GLY A 126 -0.38 5.83 7.03
CA GLY A 126 -1.56 6.71 7.05
C GLY A 126 -1.21 8.18 6.84
N ALA A 127 -1.91 8.84 5.90
CA ALA A 127 -1.69 10.24 5.55
C ALA A 127 -2.07 11.24 6.65
N THR A 128 -2.78 10.81 7.70
CA THR A 128 -3.19 11.66 8.83
C THR A 128 -2.32 11.48 10.08
N LEU A 129 -1.20 10.75 9.95
CA LEU A 129 -0.26 10.60 11.05
C LEU A 129 0.43 11.93 11.39
N THR A 130 0.70 12.12 12.68
CA THR A 130 1.54 13.23 13.14
C THR A 130 3.01 12.99 12.79
N ARG A 131 3.47 11.72 12.85
CA ARG A 131 4.83 11.30 12.50
C ARG A 131 4.80 9.93 11.81
N ALA A 132 5.53 9.81 10.71
CA ALA A 132 5.78 8.52 10.05
C ALA A 132 7.04 7.84 10.64
N PRO A 133 7.18 6.52 10.48
CA PRO A 133 8.50 5.88 10.55
C PRO A 133 9.48 6.55 9.56
N ASP A 134 10.79 6.33 9.75
CA ASP A 134 11.80 6.75 8.79
C ASP A 134 11.70 5.88 7.52
N LEU A 135 11.37 6.53 6.40
CA LEU A 135 11.16 5.90 5.09
C LEU A 135 12.36 6.05 4.15
N SER A 136 13.42 6.74 4.57
CA SER A 136 14.55 7.12 3.72
C SER A 136 15.17 5.91 3.00
N ALA A 137 15.40 4.83 3.74
CA ALA A 137 16.01 3.59 3.22
C ALA A 137 15.04 2.63 2.52
N LEU A 138 13.72 2.85 2.54
CA LEU A 138 12.71 1.86 2.13
C LEU A 138 12.92 1.32 0.70
N HIS A 139 13.29 2.20 -0.23
CA HIS A 139 13.45 1.90 -1.67
C HIS A 139 12.27 1.14 -2.32
N GLY A 140 11.05 1.36 -1.83
CA GLY A 140 9.83 0.74 -2.34
C GLY A 140 8.62 1.69 -2.19
N PRO A 141 7.45 1.33 -2.73
CA PRO A 141 6.30 2.23 -2.80
C PRO A 141 5.64 2.45 -1.43
N ILE A 142 5.09 3.64 -1.21
CA ILE A 142 4.46 4.05 0.05
C ILE A 142 2.98 4.30 -0.22
N LEU A 143 2.11 3.35 0.15
CA LEU A 143 0.66 3.53 0.06
C LEU A 143 0.19 4.43 1.20
N MET A 144 -0.40 5.57 0.85
CA MET A 144 -0.87 6.56 1.83
C MET A 144 -2.41 6.70 1.82
N PRO A 145 -3.13 5.88 2.60
CA PRO A 145 -4.56 6.03 2.79
C PRO A 145 -4.89 7.19 3.72
N GLY A 146 -6.12 7.70 3.60
CA GLY A 146 -6.64 8.75 4.48
C GLY A 146 -6.50 10.17 3.94
N VAL A 147 -6.08 10.32 2.70
CA VAL A 147 -6.16 11.60 2.00
C VAL A 147 -7.62 12.02 1.81
N GLY A 148 -7.88 13.32 1.98
CA GLY A 148 -9.16 13.93 1.69
C GLY A 148 -10.16 13.74 2.82
N ALA A 149 -11.17 12.91 2.63
CA ALA A 149 -12.29 12.78 3.56
C ALA A 149 -11.94 12.24 4.97
N GLN A 150 -10.73 11.71 5.21
CA GLN A 150 -10.24 11.38 6.56
C GLN A 150 -9.39 12.50 7.19
N GLY A 151 -9.17 13.60 6.46
CA GLY A 151 -8.46 14.79 6.90
C GLY A 151 -7.02 14.92 6.39
N GLY A 152 -6.46 13.91 5.71
CA GLY A 152 -5.09 13.96 5.21
C GLY A 152 -4.96 14.91 4.03
N THR A 153 -4.00 15.82 4.07
CA THR A 153 -3.78 16.82 3.03
C THR A 153 -2.58 16.47 2.12
N ALA A 154 -2.45 17.16 0.99
CA ALA A 154 -1.26 17.08 0.15
C ALA A 154 0.02 17.51 0.92
N GLU A 155 -0.10 18.45 1.84
CA GLU A 155 1.00 18.88 2.71
C GLU A 155 1.39 17.80 3.73
N ASP A 156 0.42 17.11 4.32
CA ASP A 156 0.70 15.97 5.20
C ASP A 156 1.42 14.85 4.46
N VAL A 157 0.99 14.53 3.24
CA VAL A 157 1.67 13.56 2.38
C VAL A 157 3.12 13.99 2.14
N ARG A 158 3.35 15.25 1.75
CA ARG A 158 4.71 15.78 1.53
C ARG A 158 5.57 15.67 2.78
N ARG A 159 5.03 16.07 3.93
CA ARG A 159 5.72 16.07 5.22
C ARG A 159 6.07 14.66 5.70
N LEU A 160 5.14 13.71 5.56
CA LEU A 160 5.31 12.33 6.04
C LEU A 160 6.20 11.48 5.14
N ALA A 161 6.15 11.71 3.82
CA ALA A 161 7.01 11.00 2.87
C ALA A 161 8.47 11.49 2.88
N GLY A 162 8.71 12.72 3.32
CA GLY A 162 10.04 13.32 3.36
C GLY A 162 10.65 13.41 1.95
N GLU A 163 11.86 12.89 1.77
CA GLU A 163 12.55 12.88 0.48
C GLU A 163 12.02 11.83 -0.50
N ARG A 164 11.12 10.94 -0.07
CA ARG A 164 10.61 9.79 -0.85
C ARG A 164 9.32 10.10 -1.60
N LEU A 165 9.17 11.31 -2.11
CA LEU A 165 7.95 11.77 -2.81
C LEU A 165 7.65 10.94 -4.07
N ASP A 166 8.70 10.54 -4.78
CA ASP A 166 8.68 9.72 -5.99
C ASP A 166 8.08 8.32 -5.77
N ALA A 167 8.10 7.83 -4.53
CA ALA A 167 7.62 6.50 -4.15
C ALA A 167 6.17 6.50 -3.62
N VAL A 168 5.54 7.67 -3.46
CA VAL A 168 4.24 7.77 -2.81
C VAL A 168 3.09 7.38 -3.74
N VAL A 169 2.16 6.59 -3.21
CA VAL A 169 0.87 6.27 -3.82
C VAL A 169 -0.25 6.81 -2.92
N PRO A 170 -0.73 8.05 -3.15
CA PRO A 170 -1.85 8.61 -2.39
C PRO A 170 -3.13 7.85 -2.71
N ASN A 171 -3.84 7.36 -1.70
CA ASN A 171 -5.14 6.72 -1.89
C ASN A 171 -6.28 7.68 -1.58
N VAL A 172 -6.96 8.12 -2.63
CA VAL A 172 -8.16 8.98 -2.57
C VAL A 172 -9.38 8.17 -2.97
N SER A 173 -10.36 8.05 -2.06
CA SER A 173 -11.56 7.23 -2.27
C SER A 173 -12.82 8.08 -2.38
N ARG A 174 -13.35 8.58 -1.25
CA ARG A 174 -14.67 9.23 -1.18
C ARG A 174 -14.78 10.48 -2.04
N GLU A 175 -13.71 11.26 -2.19
CA GLU A 175 -13.73 12.51 -2.96
C GLU A 175 -13.90 12.28 -4.46
N VAL A 176 -13.31 11.20 -4.98
CA VAL A 176 -13.50 10.79 -6.38
C VAL A 176 -14.83 10.06 -6.54
N LEU A 177 -15.07 9.03 -5.74
CA LEU A 177 -16.22 8.12 -5.94
C LEU A 177 -17.58 8.80 -5.74
N ARG A 178 -17.66 9.85 -4.92
CA ARG A 178 -18.91 10.62 -4.73
C ARG A 178 -19.29 11.50 -5.92
N ALA A 179 -18.37 11.76 -6.85
CA ALA A 179 -18.68 12.51 -8.07
C ALA A 179 -19.45 11.68 -9.12
N GLY A 180 -19.55 10.36 -8.93
CA GLY A 180 -20.33 9.49 -9.80
C GLY A 180 -21.84 9.80 -9.80
N PRO A 181 -22.63 9.10 -10.65
CA PRO A 181 -22.26 7.87 -11.35
C PRO A 181 -21.73 8.08 -12.78
N THR A 182 -21.65 9.32 -13.28
CA THR A 182 -21.23 9.56 -14.67
C THR A 182 -19.71 9.45 -14.82
N ALA A 183 -19.26 8.86 -15.92
CA ALA A 183 -17.83 8.74 -16.22
C ALA A 183 -17.14 10.10 -16.36
N ALA A 184 -17.83 11.11 -16.90
CA ALA A 184 -17.31 12.47 -17.03
C ALA A 184 -16.99 13.09 -15.65
N ALA A 185 -17.95 13.07 -14.72
CA ALA A 185 -17.75 13.63 -13.40
C ALA A 185 -16.64 12.90 -12.59
N LEU A 186 -16.53 11.57 -12.75
CA LEU A 186 -15.42 10.81 -12.16
C LEU A 186 -14.06 11.22 -12.75
N ARG A 187 -13.96 11.37 -14.09
CA ARG A 187 -12.72 11.81 -14.74
C ARG A 187 -12.31 13.22 -14.31
N ASP A 188 -13.26 14.13 -14.19
CA ASP A 188 -13.00 15.49 -13.71
C ASP A 188 -12.49 15.48 -12.26
N ALA A 189 -13.08 14.65 -11.40
CA ALA A 189 -12.65 14.49 -10.02
C ALA A 189 -11.24 13.87 -9.91
N VAL A 190 -10.94 12.87 -10.73
CA VAL A 190 -9.59 12.28 -10.83
C VAL A 190 -8.58 13.32 -11.29
N SER A 191 -8.90 14.09 -12.34
CA SER A 191 -7.97 15.10 -12.89
C SER A 191 -7.60 16.16 -11.84
N ARG A 192 -8.60 16.72 -11.14
CA ARG A 192 -8.36 17.66 -10.03
C ARG A 192 -7.53 17.04 -8.90
N THR A 193 -7.75 15.76 -8.61
CA THR A 193 -6.96 15.03 -7.60
C THR A 193 -5.52 14.84 -8.06
N VAL A 194 -5.29 14.49 -9.32
CA VAL A 194 -3.92 14.35 -9.86
C VAL A 194 -3.18 15.68 -9.80
N ASP A 195 -3.84 16.79 -10.13
CA ASP A 195 -3.24 18.13 -10.09
C ASP A 195 -2.82 18.51 -8.66
N SER A 196 -3.61 18.18 -7.64
CA SER A 196 -3.26 18.47 -6.24
C SER A 196 -2.06 17.68 -5.73
N PHE A 197 -1.73 16.57 -6.40
CA PHE A 197 -0.56 15.72 -6.12
C PHE A 197 0.55 15.83 -7.17
N ALA A 198 0.51 16.81 -8.07
CA ALA A 198 1.51 16.96 -9.14
C ALA A 198 2.95 17.08 -8.61
N PHE A 199 3.12 17.58 -7.37
CA PHE A 199 4.41 17.68 -6.70
C PHE A 199 5.12 16.34 -6.43
N LEU A 200 4.42 15.21 -6.52
CA LEU A 200 5.02 13.88 -6.40
C LEU A 200 5.84 13.48 -7.64
N ARG A 201 5.73 14.24 -8.74
CA ARG A 201 6.42 14.00 -10.01
C ARG A 201 7.49 15.05 -10.33
N ALA A 202 7.74 15.98 -9.39
CA ALA A 202 8.72 17.05 -9.52
C ALA A 202 10.08 16.59 -8.98
#